data_AF-A0A919K7A6-F1
#
_entry.id   AF-A0A919K7A6-F1
#
_cell.length_a   1.000
_cell.length_b   1.000
_cell.length_c   1.000
_cell.angle_alpha   90.00
_cell.angle_beta   90.00
_cell.angle_gamma   90.00
#
_symmetry.space_group_name_H-M   'P 1'
#
loop_
_entity.id
_entity.type
_entity.pdbx_description
1 polymer ?
#
loop_
_entity_poly.entity_id
_entity_poly.type
_entity_poly.pdbx_seq_one_letter_code
_entity_poly.pdbx_strand_id
1 'polypeptide(L)'
;MERLDPADGRRLLSLGCDLVWATTWMADANEIVAPRLGLPQLPIVPFSDDDEPERGLHWKTRGLTAWAGSRPFVWLDDEVTDADRRWIRAHHRPPPPTTRPPLAHHPLTIRPPRWCTASTLSPG
;
A
#
# COMPACT_ATOMS: atom_id res chain seq x y z
N MET A 1 10.07 -17.69 -5.76
CA MET A 1 10.55 -16.33 -5.44
C MET A 1 10.68 -15.55 -6.74
N GLU A 2 9.55 -15.02 -7.21
CA GLU A 2 9.50 -14.15 -8.39
C GLU A 2 10.33 -12.89 -8.11
N ARG A 3 11.18 -12.50 -9.05
CA ARG A 3 12.25 -11.51 -8.87
C ARG A 3 11.67 -10.08 -8.77
N LEU A 4 11.95 -9.37 -7.68
CA LEU A 4 11.71 -7.92 -7.56
C LEU A 4 12.36 -7.20 -8.75
N ASP A 5 11.59 -6.39 -9.48
CA ASP A 5 12.09 -5.60 -10.61
C ASP A 5 12.62 -4.24 -10.10
N PRO A 6 13.92 -3.93 -10.26
CA PRO A 6 14.47 -2.63 -9.88
C PRO A 6 13.80 -1.43 -10.59
N ALA A 7 13.13 -1.64 -11.72
CA ALA A 7 12.35 -0.60 -12.37
C ALA A 7 11.15 -0.15 -11.54
N ASP A 8 10.60 -1.01 -10.68
CA ASP A 8 9.47 -0.67 -9.81
C ASP A 8 9.88 0.37 -8.77
N GLY A 9 11.08 0.29 -8.19
CA GLY A 9 11.56 1.30 -7.24
C GLY A 9 11.66 2.70 -7.85
N ARG A 10 12.16 2.79 -9.10
CA ARG A 10 12.18 4.08 -9.84
C ARG A 10 10.78 4.62 -10.08
N ARG A 11 9.81 3.77 -10.40
CA ARG A 11 8.41 4.16 -10.58
C ARG A 11 7.80 4.66 -9.28
N LEU A 12 8.04 3.96 -8.17
CA LEU A 12 7.58 4.37 -6.83
C LEU A 12 8.13 5.75 -6.45
N LEU A 13 9.44 5.97 -6.64
CA LEU A 13 10.06 7.28 -6.37
C LEU A 13 9.52 8.39 -7.27
N SER A 14 9.11 8.08 -8.51
CA SER A 14 8.54 9.08 -9.42
C SER A 14 7.10 9.49 -9.11
N LEU A 15 6.41 8.82 -8.17
CA LEU A 15 5.05 9.18 -7.78
C LEU A 15 4.98 10.54 -7.07
N GLY A 16 6.10 11.01 -6.51
CA GLY A 16 6.12 12.27 -5.76
C GLY A 16 5.34 12.23 -4.45
N CYS A 17 5.20 11.04 -3.86
CA CYS A 17 4.55 10.81 -2.57
C CYS A 17 5.57 10.36 -1.53
N ASP A 18 5.24 10.57 -0.26
CA ASP A 18 6.01 9.99 0.85
C ASP A 18 5.78 8.48 0.90
N LEU A 19 6.81 7.70 0.55
CA LEU A 19 6.75 6.24 0.57
C LEU A 19 6.95 5.72 2.00
N VAL A 20 6.12 4.76 2.39
CA VAL A 20 6.19 4.10 3.71
C VAL A 20 5.97 2.60 3.56
N TRP A 21 6.56 1.81 4.47
CA TRP A 21 6.36 0.37 4.55
C TRP A 21 5.13 0.02 5.38
N ALA A 22 4.20 -0.67 4.74
CA ALA A 22 2.97 -1.21 5.33
C ALA A 22 3.00 -2.76 5.29
N THR A 23 3.99 -3.35 5.95
CA THR A 23 4.27 -4.79 5.88
C THR A 23 4.53 -5.39 7.25
N THR A 24 4.18 -6.67 7.41
CA THR A 24 4.52 -7.48 8.59
C THR A 24 6.02 -7.68 8.75
N TRP A 25 6.81 -7.42 7.69
CA TRP A 25 8.27 -7.48 7.73
C TRP A 25 8.88 -6.29 8.47
N MET A 26 8.10 -5.24 8.76
CA MET A 26 8.53 -4.06 9.51
C MET A 26 9.88 -3.51 9.03
N ALA A 27 10.90 -3.50 9.89
CA ALA A 27 12.24 -3.00 9.58
C ALA A 27 13.00 -3.92 8.61
N ASP A 28 12.71 -5.20 8.57
CA ASP A 28 13.37 -6.15 7.67
C ASP A 28 13.07 -5.83 6.19
N ALA A 29 11.96 -5.13 5.91
CA ALA A 29 11.66 -4.63 4.57
C ALA A 29 12.75 -3.66 4.05
N ASN A 30 13.34 -2.88 4.94
CA ASN A 30 14.42 -1.97 4.61
C ASN A 30 15.77 -2.69 4.38
N GLU A 31 15.95 -3.87 4.96
CA GLU A 31 17.16 -4.67 4.78
C GLU A 31 17.07 -5.57 3.55
N ILE A 32 15.87 -6.08 3.27
CA ILE A 32 15.67 -7.09 2.23
C ILE A 32 15.07 -6.48 0.96
N VAL A 33 14.01 -5.67 1.05
CA VAL A 33 13.26 -5.20 -0.12
C VAL A 33 13.86 -3.91 -0.68
N ALA A 34 14.16 -2.93 0.18
CA ALA A 34 14.63 -1.62 -0.26
C ALA A 34 15.89 -1.67 -1.15
N PRO A 35 16.95 -2.44 -0.84
CA PRO A 35 18.15 -2.50 -1.70
C PRO A 35 17.87 -3.14 -3.07
N ARG A 36 16.93 -4.10 -3.13
CA ARG A 36 16.57 -4.79 -4.38
C ARG A 36 15.77 -3.89 -5.33
N LEU A 37 15.04 -2.93 -4.78
CA LEU A 37 14.29 -1.93 -5.56
C LEU A 37 15.08 -0.62 -5.75
N GLY A 38 16.25 -0.46 -5.13
CA GLY A 38 16.99 0.81 -5.13
C GLY A 38 16.25 1.93 -4.39
N LEU A 39 15.44 1.56 -3.39
CA LEU A 39 14.73 2.51 -2.53
C LEU A 39 15.62 2.92 -1.34
N PRO A 40 15.49 4.17 -0.84
CA PRO A 40 16.08 4.54 0.44
C PRO A 40 15.40 3.78 1.59
N GLN A 41 15.94 3.93 2.80
CA GLN A 41 15.25 3.49 4.01
C GLN A 41 13.93 4.24 4.13
N LEU A 42 12.82 3.51 4.22
CA LEU A 42 11.48 4.10 4.34
C LEU A 42 10.95 3.97 5.77
N PRO A 43 10.12 4.93 6.22
CA PRO A 43 9.40 4.81 7.48
C PRO A 43 8.45 3.61 7.47
N ILE A 44 8.18 3.04 8.65
CA ILE A 44 7.29 1.90 8.85
C ILE A 44 5.97 2.39 9.44
N VAL A 45 4.85 1.90 8.90
CA VAL A 45 3.53 2.10 9.51
C VAL A 45 3.39 1.14 10.69
N PRO A 46 3.21 1.63 11.94
CA PRO A 46 2.95 0.77 13.07
C PRO A 46 1.51 0.25 12.98
N PHE A 47 1.34 -1.06 12.86
CA PHE A 47 0.05 -1.71 13.01
C PHE A 47 -0.09 -2.21 14.44
N SER A 48 -1.29 -2.06 15.02
CA SER A 48 -1.64 -2.71 16.27
C SER A 48 -2.16 -4.12 15.96
N ASP A 49 -1.62 -5.13 16.64
CA ASP A 49 -2.07 -6.52 16.51
C ASP A 49 -3.48 -6.75 17.09
N ASP A 50 -4.01 -5.76 17.82
CA ASP A 50 -5.29 -5.82 18.53
C ASP A 50 -6.52 -5.53 17.65
N ASP A 51 -6.33 -5.12 16.39
CA ASP A 51 -7.42 -4.81 15.47
C ASP A 51 -7.93 -6.09 14.77
N GLU A 52 -9.00 -6.70 15.31
CA GLU A 52 -9.68 -7.80 14.64
C GLU A 52 -10.25 -7.32 13.28
N PRO A 53 -9.89 -7.96 12.16
CA PRO A 53 -10.41 -7.59 10.85
C PRO A 53 -11.93 -7.73 10.82
N GLU A 54 -12.62 -6.69 10.33
CA GLU A 54 -14.03 -6.82 9.99
C GLU A 54 -14.18 -7.89 8.89
N ARG A 55 -15.20 -8.75 9.00
CA ARG A 55 -15.35 -9.90 8.10
C ARG A 55 -15.32 -9.47 6.64
N GLY A 56 -14.34 -10.01 5.90
CA GLY A 56 -14.16 -9.74 4.47
C GLY A 56 -13.33 -8.51 4.13
N LEU A 57 -12.73 -7.84 5.13
CA LEU A 57 -11.69 -6.83 4.91
C LEU A 57 -10.30 -7.42 5.17
N HIS A 58 -9.33 -6.90 4.45
CA HIS A 58 -7.93 -7.10 4.76
C HIS A 58 -7.60 -6.43 6.09
N TRP A 59 -6.81 -7.10 6.94
CA TRP A 59 -6.51 -6.65 8.30
C TRP A 59 -5.82 -5.27 8.35
N LYS A 60 -4.98 -4.96 7.36
CA LYS A 60 -4.36 -3.61 7.24
C LYS A 60 -5.35 -2.49 6.88
N THR A 61 -6.55 -2.79 6.38
CA THR A 61 -7.45 -1.77 5.81
C THR A 61 -7.81 -0.69 6.84
N ARG A 62 -8.12 -1.09 8.08
CA ARG A 62 -8.45 -0.15 9.16
C ARG A 62 -7.22 0.62 9.64
N GLY A 63 -6.14 -0.09 9.96
CA GLY A 63 -4.90 0.52 10.43
C GLY A 63 -4.32 1.54 9.43
N LEU A 64 -4.31 1.21 8.14
CA LEU A 64 -3.86 2.14 7.08
C LEU A 64 -4.77 3.34 6.94
N THR A 65 -6.08 3.15 7.00
CA THR A 65 -7.04 4.26 6.91
C THR A 65 -6.91 5.20 8.10
N ALA A 66 -6.76 4.64 9.31
CA ALA A 66 -6.54 5.41 10.53
C ALA A 66 -5.20 6.16 10.49
N TRP A 67 -4.12 5.50 10.07
CA TRP A 67 -2.80 6.09 9.93
C TRP A 67 -2.75 7.20 8.88
N ALA A 68 -3.44 7.03 7.75
CA ALA A 68 -3.57 8.06 6.72
C ALA A 68 -4.37 9.27 7.24
N GLY A 69 -5.38 9.03 8.08
CA GLY A 69 -6.21 10.06 8.67
C GLY A 69 -7.05 10.77 7.60
N SER A 70 -6.77 12.05 7.36
CA SER A 70 -7.39 12.84 6.29
C SER A 70 -6.51 12.99 5.04
N ARG A 71 -5.29 12.43 5.06
CA ARG A 71 -4.33 12.58 3.97
C ARG A 71 -4.69 11.65 2.81
N PRO A 72 -4.70 12.14 1.56
CA PRO A 72 -4.76 11.25 0.40
C PRO A 72 -3.60 10.24 0.47
N PHE A 73 -3.90 8.96 0.23
CA PHE A 73 -2.89 7.91 0.19
C PHE A 73 -3.17 6.92 -0.94
N VAL A 74 -2.11 6.21 -1.34
CA VAL A 74 -2.17 5.09 -2.27
C VAL A 74 -1.62 3.87 -1.54
N TRP A 75 -2.32 2.74 -1.66
CA TRP A 75 -1.91 1.47 -1.06
C TRP A 75 -1.67 0.44 -2.19
N LEU A 76 -0.47 -0.11 -2.22
CA LEU A 76 -0.04 -1.15 -3.17
C LEU A 76 0.22 -2.44 -2.39
N ASP A 77 -0.66 -3.41 -2.60
CA ASP A 77 -0.62 -4.72 -1.95
C ASP A 77 -1.48 -5.68 -2.80
N ASP A 78 -1.12 -6.95 -2.84
CA ASP A 78 -1.78 -7.97 -3.65
C ASP A 78 -3.05 -8.54 -3.05
N GLU A 79 -3.18 -8.40 -1.73
CA GLU A 79 -4.31 -8.92 -0.99
C GLU A 79 -5.45 -7.88 -0.91
N VAL A 80 -5.28 -6.70 -1.52
CA VAL A 80 -6.33 -5.65 -1.56
C VAL A 80 -7.48 -6.08 -2.46
N THR A 81 -8.66 -6.22 -1.85
CA THR A 81 -9.88 -6.60 -2.56
C THR A 81 -10.78 -5.40 -2.86
N ASP A 82 -11.85 -5.63 -3.63
CA ASP A 82 -12.87 -4.60 -3.85
C ASP A 82 -13.67 -4.28 -2.58
N ALA A 83 -13.71 -5.19 -1.60
CA ALA A 83 -14.33 -4.90 -0.30
C ALA A 83 -13.55 -3.80 0.43
N ASP A 84 -12.22 -3.89 0.43
CA ASP A 84 -11.33 -2.87 1.01
C ASP A 84 -11.49 -1.53 0.33
N ARG A 85 -11.50 -1.50 -1.00
CA ARG A 85 -11.66 -0.26 -1.78
C ARG A 85 -12.99 0.42 -1.51
N ARG A 86 -14.08 -0.34 -1.36
CA ARG A 86 -15.40 0.20 -1.01
C ARG A 86 -15.42 0.73 0.40
N TRP A 87 -14.85 -0.02 1.35
CA TRP A 87 -14.79 0.38 2.74
C TRP A 87 -13.98 1.66 2.92
N ILE A 88 -12.78 1.75 2.34
CA ILE A 88 -11.93 2.95 2.38
C ILE A 88 -12.70 4.14 1.80
N ARG A 89 -13.38 4.00 0.67
CA ARG A 89 -14.14 5.11 0.07
C ARG A 89 -15.28 5.62 0.96
N ALA A 90 -15.90 4.74 1.74
CA ALA A 90 -16.98 5.10 2.65
C ALA A 90 -16.46 5.77 3.94
N HIS A 91 -15.28 5.38 4.43
CA HIS A 91 -14.77 5.80 5.75
C HIS A 91 -13.64 6.83 5.68
N HIS A 92 -12.91 6.89 4.57
CA HIS A 92 -11.84 7.84 4.32
C HIS A 92 -12.36 8.97 3.43
N ARG A 93 -12.66 10.12 4.03
CA ARG A 93 -13.14 11.32 3.33
C ARG A 93 -12.04 12.37 3.31
N PRO A 94 -11.09 12.30 2.35
CA PRO A 94 -10.08 13.34 2.23
C PRO A 94 -10.76 14.67 1.87
N PRO A 95 -10.16 15.81 2.25
CA PRO A 95 -10.70 17.11 1.84
C PRO A 95 -10.81 17.16 0.31
N PRO A 96 -11.81 17.89 -0.23
CA PRO A 96 -11.96 18.03 -1.67
C PRO A 96 -10.64 18.58 -2.25
N PRO A 97 -10.21 18.10 -3.43
CA PRO A 97 -8.92 18.50 -3.98
C PRO A 97 -8.86 20.02 -4.12
N THR A 98 -7.96 20.65 -3.37
CA THR A 98 -7.69 22.09 -3.48
C THR A 98 -7.05 22.32 -4.85
N THR A 99 -7.77 22.98 -5.74
CA THR A 99 -7.44 23.35 -7.12
C THR A 99 -5.95 23.43 -7.49
N ARG A 100 -5.49 22.44 -8.25
CA ARG A 100 -4.89 22.57 -9.60
C ARG A 100 -5.18 21.25 -10.33
N PRO A 101 -5.80 21.25 -11.53
CA PRO A 101 -6.16 19.99 -12.17
C PRO A 101 -4.87 19.26 -12.51
N PRO A 102 -4.62 18.06 -11.97
CA PRO A 102 -3.52 17.27 -12.45
C PRO A 102 -4.07 16.46 -13.65
N LEU A 103 -3.26 16.39 -14.71
CA LEU A 103 -3.57 15.75 -16.00
C LEU A 103 -4.35 14.45 -15.78
N ALA A 104 -5.64 14.45 -16.18
CA ALA A 104 -6.52 13.28 -16.26
C ALA A 104 -5.96 11.98 -15.67
N HIS A 105 -5.95 11.85 -14.34
CA HIS A 105 -5.74 10.55 -13.73
C HIS A 105 -7.08 9.84 -13.81
N HIS A 106 -7.17 8.87 -14.71
CA HIS A 106 -7.94 7.66 -14.43
C HIS A 106 -7.74 7.28 -12.95
N PRO A 107 -8.74 6.73 -12.25
CA PRO A 107 -8.47 6.10 -10.95
C PRO A 107 -7.29 5.17 -11.19
N LEU A 108 -6.13 5.55 -10.65
CA LEU A 108 -4.88 4.84 -10.84
C LEU A 108 -5.04 3.56 -10.03
N THR A 109 -5.73 2.58 -10.61
CA THR A 109 -5.42 1.18 -10.39
C THR A 109 -4.02 1.03 -10.96
N ILE A 110 -3.02 1.45 -10.19
CA ILE A 110 -1.63 1.07 -10.42
C ILE A 110 -1.71 -0.44 -10.39
N ARG A 111 -1.63 -1.07 -11.56
CA ARG A 111 -1.53 -2.52 -11.66
C ARG A 111 -0.43 -2.90 -10.68
N PRO A 112 -0.74 -3.74 -9.70
CA PRO A 112 0.23 -4.02 -8.67
C PRO A 112 1.44 -4.66 -9.37
N PRO A 113 2.66 -4.36 -8.92
CA PRO A 113 3.87 -4.89 -9.55
C PRO A 113 3.79 -6.43 -9.60
N ARG A 114 4.45 -7.07 -10.57
CA ARG A 114 4.20 -8.50 -10.90
C ARG A 114 4.39 -9.50 -9.75
N TRP A 115 5.06 -9.10 -8.67
CA TRP A 115 5.21 -9.89 -7.44
C TRP A 115 3.97 -9.87 -6.53
N CYS A 116 3.04 -8.96 -6.78
CA CYS A 116 1.76 -8.85 -6.11
C CYS A 116 0.68 -9.77 -6.73
N THR A 117 1.04 -10.96 -7.19
CA THR A 117 0.05 -11.96 -7.61
C THR A 117 0.48 -13.34 -7.15
N ALA A 118 -0.24 -13.84 -6.14
CA ALA A 118 -0.47 -15.23 -5.72
C ALA A 118 0.75 -16.08 -5.27
N SER A 119 0.70 -16.49 -4.00
CA SER A 119 0.77 -17.91 -3.64
C SER A 119 0.01 -18.16 -2.35
N THR A 120 -1.21 -18.65 -2.48
CA THR A 120 -1.97 -19.28 -1.39
C THR A 120 -1.16 -20.49 -0.92
N LEU A 121 -0.54 -20.42 0.25
CA LEU A 121 -0.04 -21.60 0.95
C LEU A 121 -1.02 -21.94 2.06
N SER A 122 -1.87 -22.93 1.80
CA SER A 122 -2.66 -23.63 2.82
C SER A 122 -1.73 -24.28 3.84
N PRO A 123 -2.01 -24.22 5.16
CA PRO A 123 -1.29 -25.03 6.12
C PRO A 123 -1.82 -26.47 6.05
N GLY A 124 -0.89 -27.42 5.92
CA GLY A 124 -1.12 -28.84 6.17
C GLY A 124 -0.80 -29.22 7.61
#